data_AF-A0A398B750-F1
#
_entry.id   AF-A0A398B750-F1
#
_cell.length_a   1.000
_cell.length_b   1.000
_cell.length_c   1.000
_cell.angle_alpha   90.00
_cell.angle_beta   90.00
_cell.angle_gamma   90.00
#
_symmetry.space_group_name_H-M   'P 1'
#
loop_
_entity.id
_entity.type
_entity.pdbx_description
1 polymer ?
#
loop_
_entity_poly.entity_id
_entity_poly.type
_entity_poly.pdbx_seq_one_letter_code
_entity_poly.pdbx_strand_id
1 'polypeptide(L)'
;METRGRKPSIYPQQEIENIVYRFTQEEKVTGWIKYSEVYRYANRLYENGEVKYKLSEDYWRRDGRQGKEIIDKANKLYEATFINKKTAEIDVYVDTEECVNKFFSGKPSDKKKLINALRINEKKAKDSNKLLEKIEDLKQELSNQKDKNKELQELIDQQQMILFSWFNASHKSDVPLINLITTGKSRHPMVDLFFETAFSNPMEGYEKFEEYRKNNKHDENEDNKNNVVIPIKKSRLQAITEKFNDK
;
A
#
# COMPACT_ATOMS: atom_id res chain seq x y z
N MET A 1 -41.18 20.79 16.91
CA MET A 1 -42.34 19.88 16.95
C MET A 1 -42.04 18.77 17.95
N GLU A 2 -42.49 18.91 19.19
CA GLU A 2 -42.28 17.89 20.23
C GLU A 2 -43.39 16.85 20.15
N THR A 3 -43.09 15.71 19.51
CA THR A 3 -44.00 14.57 19.49
C THR A 3 -44.06 13.99 20.91
N ARG A 4 -45.19 14.21 21.59
CA ARG A 4 -45.58 13.62 22.87
C ARG A 4 -45.55 12.08 22.78
N GLY A 5 -44.39 11.49 23.02
CA GLY A 5 -44.21 10.06 23.27
C GLY A 5 -44.27 9.74 24.76
N ARG A 6 -44.60 8.48 25.10
CA ARG A 6 -44.54 7.95 26.48
C ARG A 6 -43.15 8.23 27.08
N LYS A 7 -43.12 8.86 28.26
CA LYS A 7 -41.88 9.12 29.00
C LYS A 7 -41.07 7.83 29.12
N PRO A 8 -39.74 7.88 28.95
CA PRO A 8 -38.92 6.70 29.03
C PRO A 8 -39.06 6.03 30.40
N SER A 9 -39.32 4.73 30.42
CA SER A 9 -39.20 3.94 31.64
C SER A 9 -37.76 4.01 32.11
N ILE A 10 -37.55 4.55 33.30
CA ILE A 10 -36.26 4.64 33.97
C ILE A 10 -36.13 3.37 34.81
N TYR A 11 -35.06 2.62 34.60
CA TYR A 11 -34.75 1.43 35.39
C TYR A 11 -33.51 1.68 36.25
N PRO A 12 -33.27 0.87 37.29
CA PRO A 12 -32.07 0.99 38.11
C PRO A 12 -30.81 0.84 37.24
N GLN A 13 -29.97 1.87 37.22
CA GLN A 13 -28.82 1.94 36.33
C GLN A 13 -27.83 0.79 36.57
N GLN A 14 -27.63 0.40 37.83
CA GLN A 14 -26.75 -0.70 38.23
C GLN A 14 -27.18 -2.05 37.66
N GLU A 15 -28.49 -2.31 37.54
CA GLU A 15 -28.98 -3.57 36.96
C GLU A 15 -28.67 -3.65 35.47
N ILE A 16 -28.79 -2.54 34.74
CA ILE A 16 -28.52 -2.49 33.30
C ILE A 16 -27.01 -2.59 33.03
N GLU A 17 -26.20 -1.89 33.83
CA GLU A 17 -24.73 -2.00 33.77
C GLU A 17 -24.28 -3.43 34.05
N ASN A 18 -24.89 -4.11 35.03
CA ASN A 18 -24.63 -5.52 35.31
C ASN A 18 -24.99 -6.44 34.14
N ILE A 19 -26.10 -6.20 33.44
CA ILE A 19 -26.48 -6.98 32.25
C ILE A 19 -25.42 -6.84 31.15
N VAL A 20 -24.97 -5.61 30.87
CA VAL A 20 -23.93 -5.36 29.86
C VAL A 20 -22.60 -5.97 30.29
N TYR A 21 -22.23 -5.86 31.57
CA TYR A 21 -21.01 -6.47 32.10
C TYR A 21 -21.03 -7.99 31.97
N ARG A 22 -22.11 -8.66 32.40
CA ARG A 22 -22.23 -10.12 32.26
C ARG A 22 -22.21 -10.56 30.81
N PHE A 23 -22.88 -9.81 29.91
CA PHE A 23 -22.82 -10.06 28.47
C PHE A 23 -21.37 -10.07 27.95
N THR A 24 -20.54 -9.12 28.38
CA THR A 24 -19.12 -9.07 27.96
C THR A 24 -18.28 -10.23 28.49
N GLN A 25 -18.57 -10.74 29.70
CA GLN A 25 -17.84 -11.84 30.32
C GLN A 25 -18.25 -13.20 29.74
N GLU A 26 -19.55 -13.43 29.55
CA GLU A 26 -20.11 -14.72 29.19
C GLU A 26 -20.06 -14.99 27.68
N GLU A 27 -20.41 -14.01 26.85
CA GLU A 27 -20.40 -14.18 25.39
C GLU A 27 -19.01 -13.93 24.77
N LYS A 28 -18.03 -13.51 25.58
CA LYS A 28 -16.63 -13.24 25.15
C LYS A 28 -16.56 -12.42 23.86
N VAL A 29 -17.43 -11.41 23.74
CA VAL A 29 -17.58 -10.64 22.51
C VAL A 29 -16.28 -9.89 22.21
N THR A 30 -15.62 -10.24 21.11
CA THR A 30 -14.43 -9.54 20.63
C THR A 30 -14.82 -8.43 19.67
N GLY A 31 -14.93 -7.20 20.20
CA GLY A 31 -15.15 -5.99 19.40
C GLY A 31 -16.36 -5.18 19.84
N TRP A 32 -16.99 -4.48 18.90
CA TRP A 32 -18.15 -3.63 19.18
C TRP A 32 -19.36 -4.45 19.63
N ILE A 33 -19.93 -4.06 20.76
CA ILE A 33 -21.17 -4.62 21.30
C ILE A 33 -22.33 -4.17 20.41
N LYS A 34 -23.01 -5.12 19.78
CA LYS A 34 -24.23 -4.83 19.01
C LYS A 34 -25.45 -4.76 19.92
N TYR A 35 -26.25 -3.71 19.77
CA TYR A 35 -27.47 -3.50 20.54
C TYR A 35 -28.46 -4.68 20.47
N SER A 36 -28.56 -5.34 19.31
CA SER A 36 -29.43 -6.50 19.11
C SER A 36 -29.00 -7.73 19.90
N GLU A 37 -27.70 -7.91 20.11
CA GLU A 37 -27.15 -9.07 20.84
C GLU A 37 -27.36 -8.89 22.35
N VAL A 38 -27.14 -7.67 22.86
CA VAL A 38 -27.48 -7.31 24.24
C VAL A 38 -28.97 -7.48 24.53
N TYR A 39 -29.84 -7.09 23.60
CA TYR A 39 -31.28 -7.32 23.73
C TYR A 39 -31.63 -8.82 23.84
N ARG A 40 -31.07 -9.66 22.96
CA ARG A 40 -31.30 -11.12 23.00
C ARG A 40 -30.79 -11.73 24.30
N TYR A 41 -29.66 -11.26 24.80
CA TYR A 41 -29.10 -11.70 26.06
C TYR A 41 -29.95 -11.26 27.26
N ALA A 42 -30.37 -10.00 27.29
CA ALA A 42 -31.26 -9.47 28.33
C ALA A 42 -32.62 -10.19 28.36
N ASN A 43 -33.18 -10.55 27.20
CA ASN A 43 -34.39 -11.39 27.14
C ASN A 43 -34.16 -12.78 27.71
N ARG A 44 -33.02 -13.44 27.40
CA ARG A 44 -32.66 -14.74 27.99
C ARG A 44 -32.57 -14.65 29.52
N LEU A 45 -31.94 -13.60 30.06
CA LEU A 45 -31.87 -13.38 31.51
C LEU A 45 -33.24 -13.14 32.15
N TYR A 46 -34.16 -12.48 31.44
CA TYR A 46 -35.54 -12.31 31.90
C TYR A 46 -36.32 -13.63 31.88
N GLU A 47 -36.19 -14.44 30.82
CA GLU A 47 -36.82 -15.76 30.71
C GLU A 47 -36.31 -16.74 31.78
N ASN A 48 -35.03 -16.64 32.15
CA ASN A 48 -34.43 -17.42 33.23
C ASN A 48 -34.77 -16.89 34.63
N GLY A 49 -35.49 -15.76 34.75
CA GLY A 49 -35.87 -15.15 36.03
C GLY A 49 -34.74 -14.42 36.76
N GLU A 50 -33.58 -14.23 36.13
CA GLU A 50 -32.43 -13.54 36.72
C GLU A 50 -32.59 -12.01 36.71
N VAL A 51 -33.40 -11.50 35.77
CA VAL A 51 -33.71 -10.07 35.66
C VAL A 51 -35.22 -9.89 35.81
N LYS A 52 -35.62 -8.97 36.70
CA LYS A 52 -37.04 -8.73 37.05
C LYS A 52 -37.82 -8.01 35.94
N TYR A 53 -37.13 -7.32 35.03
CA TYR A 53 -37.74 -6.43 34.06
C TYR A 53 -37.52 -6.91 32.63
N LYS A 54 -38.62 -6.98 31.86
CA LYS A 54 -38.55 -7.21 30.42
C LYS A 54 -38.15 -5.92 29.71
N LEU A 55 -36.93 -5.87 29.18
CA LEU A 55 -36.40 -4.73 28.43
C LEU A 55 -36.75 -4.91 26.94
N SER A 56 -37.40 -3.90 26.35
CA SER A 56 -37.76 -3.92 24.92
C SER A 56 -36.54 -3.70 24.02
N GLU A 57 -36.62 -4.12 22.75
CA GLU A 57 -35.52 -3.88 21.80
C GLU A 57 -35.26 -2.38 21.56
N ASP A 58 -36.32 -1.58 21.53
CA ASP A 58 -36.25 -0.11 21.41
C ASP A 58 -35.47 0.54 22.55
N TYR A 59 -35.46 -0.08 23.73
CA TYR A 59 -34.72 0.41 24.89
C TYR A 59 -33.20 0.45 24.66
N TRP A 60 -32.69 -0.49 23.85
CA TRP A 60 -31.28 -0.63 23.55
C TRP A 60 -30.85 0.16 22.30
N ARG A 61 -31.78 0.44 21.38
CA ARG A 61 -31.48 1.08 20.08
C ARG A 61 -31.77 2.59 20.02
N ARG A 62 -32.80 3.08 20.73
CA ARG A 62 -33.30 4.45 20.56
C ARG A 62 -32.46 5.47 21.34
N ASP A 63 -32.22 6.62 20.72
CA ASP A 63 -31.49 7.74 21.33
C ASP A 63 -32.21 8.30 22.56
N GLY A 64 -31.42 8.67 23.58
CA GLY A 64 -31.91 9.19 24.87
C GLY A 64 -32.47 8.12 25.82
N ARG A 65 -32.11 6.85 25.62
CA ARG A 65 -32.44 5.73 26.54
C ARG A 65 -31.18 5.25 27.24
N GLN A 66 -31.31 4.91 28.53
CA GLN A 66 -30.17 4.49 29.37
C GLN A 66 -29.46 3.24 28.80
N GLY A 67 -30.21 2.29 28.23
CA GLY A 67 -29.64 1.08 27.62
C GLY A 67 -28.66 1.38 26.48
N LYS A 68 -29.03 2.31 25.59
CA LYS A 68 -28.14 2.75 24.50
C LYS A 68 -26.91 3.48 25.03
N GLU A 69 -27.10 4.42 25.96
CA GLU A 69 -26.01 5.21 26.52
C GLU A 69 -24.95 4.36 27.22
N ILE A 70 -25.37 3.28 27.90
CA ILE A 70 -24.46 2.35 28.58
C ILE A 70 -23.66 1.53 27.56
N ILE A 71 -24.31 1.04 26.49
CA ILE A 71 -23.61 0.32 25.41
C ILE A 71 -22.64 1.25 24.69
N ASP A 72 -23.03 2.49 24.41
CA ASP A 72 -22.16 3.47 23.75
C ASP A 72 -20.95 3.83 24.63
N LYS A 73 -21.14 3.97 25.95
CA LYS A 73 -20.03 4.14 26.89
C LYS A 73 -19.10 2.93 26.89
N ALA A 74 -19.65 1.71 26.92
CA ALA A 74 -18.86 0.48 26.86
C ALA A 74 -18.07 0.40 25.55
N ASN A 75 -18.70 0.65 24.40
CA ASN A 75 -18.05 0.64 23.09
C ASN A 75 -16.96 1.70 22.97
N LYS A 76 -17.15 2.91 23.51
CA LYS A 76 -16.09 3.93 23.58
C LYS A 76 -14.89 3.49 24.42
N LEU A 77 -15.13 2.82 25.55
CA LEU A 77 -14.06 2.21 26.35
C LEU A 77 -13.34 1.11 25.56
N TYR A 78 -14.09 0.27 24.83
CA TYR A 78 -13.49 -0.72 23.93
C TYR A 78 -12.64 -0.06 22.84
N GLU A 79 -13.15 0.95 22.12
CA GLU A 79 -12.37 1.69 21.11
C GLU A 79 -11.07 2.26 21.68
N ALA A 80 -11.11 2.92 22.85
CA ALA A 80 -9.91 3.43 23.50
C ALA A 80 -8.90 2.32 23.80
N THR A 81 -9.36 1.13 24.21
CA THR A 81 -8.47 -0.02 24.41
C THR A 81 -7.97 -0.65 23.12
N PHE A 82 -8.75 -0.67 22.03
CA PHE A 82 -8.36 -1.26 20.74
C PHE A 82 -7.44 -0.33 19.91
N ILE A 83 -7.61 0.99 20.01
CA ILE A 83 -6.72 1.96 19.33
C ILE A 83 -5.29 1.89 19.90
N ASN A 84 -5.14 1.53 21.17
CA ASN A 84 -3.84 1.22 21.78
C ASN A 84 -3.30 -0.19 21.46
N LYS A 85 -4.06 -1.03 20.73
CA LYS A 85 -3.68 -2.41 20.35
C LYS A 85 -3.23 -2.56 18.89
N LYS A 86 -2.75 -1.50 18.23
CA LYS A 86 -2.00 -1.66 16.97
C LYS A 86 -0.67 -2.43 17.15
N THR A 87 -0.27 -2.68 18.40
CA THR A 87 0.77 -3.63 18.80
C THR A 87 0.28 -4.37 20.03
N ALA A 88 -0.48 -5.43 19.84
CA ALA A 88 -0.95 -6.28 20.93
C ALA A 88 -0.71 -7.76 20.65
N GLU A 89 0.45 -8.07 20.08
CA GLU A 89 1.20 -9.16 20.69
C GLU A 89 1.75 -8.57 21.98
N ILE A 90 1.01 -8.75 23.08
CA ILE A 90 1.65 -8.63 24.39
C ILE A 90 2.72 -9.70 24.33
N ASP A 91 3.97 -9.30 24.19
CA ASP A 91 5.11 -10.18 24.38
C ASP A 91 5.03 -10.65 25.83
N VAL A 92 4.26 -11.72 26.06
CA VAL A 92 4.27 -12.49 27.29
C VAL A 92 5.63 -13.18 27.29
N TYR A 93 6.66 -12.44 27.68
CA TYR A 93 7.91 -13.02 28.09
C TYR A 93 7.69 -13.51 29.52
N VAL A 94 8.07 -14.76 29.76
CA VAL A 94 8.03 -15.30 31.11
C VAL A 94 9.35 -14.93 31.75
N ASP A 95 9.35 -14.03 32.73
CA ASP A 95 10.58 -13.68 33.46
C ASP A 95 11.13 -14.93 34.15
N THR A 96 12.40 -15.24 33.87
CA THR A 96 13.04 -16.48 34.32
C THR A 96 13.23 -16.47 35.84
N GLU A 97 13.55 -15.31 36.44
CA GLU A 97 13.70 -15.18 37.88
C GLU A 97 12.36 -15.34 38.60
N GLU A 98 11.31 -14.71 38.07
CA GLU A 98 9.96 -14.83 38.61
C GLU A 98 9.42 -16.25 38.50
N CYS A 99 9.71 -16.95 37.38
CA CYS A 99 9.31 -18.34 37.19
C CYS A 99 10.05 -19.29 38.14
N VAL A 100 11.35 -19.09 38.34
CA VAL A 100 12.13 -19.87 39.31
C VAL A 100 11.60 -19.63 40.72
N ASN A 101 11.39 -18.38 41.12
CA ASN A 101 10.92 -18.03 42.45
C ASN A 101 9.48 -18.53 42.73
N LYS A 102 8.60 -18.52 41.73
CA LYS A 102 7.20 -19.00 41.87
C LYS A 102 7.06 -20.51 41.81
N PHE A 103 7.82 -21.18 40.96
CA PHE A 103 7.62 -22.59 40.67
C PHE A 103 8.66 -23.51 41.30
N PHE A 104 9.81 -23.04 41.77
CA PHE A 104 10.86 -23.91 42.32
C PHE A 104 10.85 -23.95 43.86
N SER A 105 10.13 -24.92 44.43
CA SER A 105 10.11 -25.22 45.87
C SER A 105 11.10 -26.31 46.30
N GLY A 106 12.10 -26.63 45.45
CA GLY A 106 13.13 -27.65 45.72
C GLY A 106 12.72 -29.10 45.46
N LYS A 107 11.49 -29.37 44.99
CA LYS A 107 11.02 -30.73 44.66
C LYS A 107 11.25 -31.09 43.18
N PRO A 108 11.48 -32.37 42.82
CA PRO A 108 11.74 -32.77 41.43
C PRO A 108 10.58 -32.53 40.46
N SER A 109 9.32 -32.51 40.92
CA SER A 109 8.15 -32.25 40.07
C SER A 109 8.07 -30.82 39.56
N ASP A 110 8.62 -29.89 40.34
CA ASP A 110 8.59 -28.45 40.11
C ASP A 110 9.53 -28.06 38.97
N LYS A 111 10.63 -28.82 38.85
CA LYS A 111 11.58 -28.71 37.76
C LYS A 111 10.93 -28.90 36.38
N LYS A 112 10.00 -29.85 36.23
CA LYS A 112 9.31 -30.08 34.94
C LYS A 112 8.36 -28.93 34.57
N LYS A 113 7.68 -28.33 35.55
CA LYS A 113 6.79 -27.17 35.32
C LYS A 113 7.60 -25.95 34.92
N LEU A 114 8.72 -25.71 35.59
CA LEU A 114 9.64 -24.62 35.26
C LEU A 114 10.23 -24.77 33.86
N ILE A 115 10.70 -25.97 33.50
CA ILE A 115 11.23 -26.24 32.14
C ILE A 115 10.16 -25.96 31.08
N ASN A 116 8.91 -26.39 31.30
CA ASN A 116 7.84 -26.15 30.33
C ASN A 116 7.47 -24.66 30.21
N ALA A 117 7.51 -23.90 31.30
CA ALA A 117 7.27 -22.46 31.27
C ALA A 117 8.38 -21.73 30.50
N LEU A 118 9.65 -22.09 30.73
CA LEU A 118 10.81 -21.49 30.05
C LEU A 118 10.90 -21.88 28.56
N ARG A 119 10.43 -23.08 28.20
CA ARG A 119 10.38 -23.55 26.80
C ARG A 119 9.51 -22.66 25.90
N ILE A 120 8.55 -21.92 26.48
CA ILE A 120 7.75 -20.93 25.75
C ILE A 120 8.64 -19.79 25.23
N ASN A 121 9.58 -19.32 26.07
CA ASN A 121 10.54 -18.28 25.67
C ASN A 121 11.49 -18.80 24.59
N GLU A 122 11.98 -20.03 24.71
CA GLU A 122 12.84 -20.65 23.68
C GLU A 122 12.14 -20.75 22.33
N LYS A 123 10.86 -21.15 22.32
CA LYS A 123 10.07 -21.24 21.09
C LYS A 123 9.86 -19.85 20.48
N LYS A 124 9.50 -18.85 21.28
CA LYS A 124 9.36 -17.46 20.83
C LYS A 124 10.67 -16.90 20.26
N ALA A 125 11.80 -17.16 20.91
CA ALA A 125 13.11 -16.74 20.41
C ALA A 125 13.42 -17.36 19.03
N LYS A 126 13.11 -18.66 18.83
CA LYS A 126 13.25 -19.31 17.53
C LYS A 126 12.33 -18.72 16.46
N ASP A 127 11.08 -18.46 16.81
CA ASP A 127 10.12 -17.87 15.88
C ASP A 127 10.51 -16.42 15.53
N SER A 128 11.01 -15.65 16.50
CA SER A 128 11.57 -14.31 16.29
C SER A 128 12.77 -14.34 15.34
N ASN A 129 13.71 -15.27 15.51
CA ASN A 129 14.86 -15.39 14.62
C ASN A 129 14.44 -15.71 13.17
N LYS A 130 13.45 -16.60 12.98
CA LYS A 130 12.89 -16.86 11.65
C LYS A 130 12.20 -15.63 11.04
N LEU A 131 11.55 -14.82 11.86
CA LEU A 131 10.95 -13.56 11.40
C LEU A 131 12.03 -12.54 11.01
N LEU A 132 13.14 -12.47 11.76
CA LEU A 132 14.28 -11.63 11.42
C LEU A 132 14.93 -12.07 10.10
N GLU A 133 15.13 -13.37 9.88
CA GLU A 133 15.62 -13.91 8.60
C GLU A 133 14.72 -13.49 7.44
N LYS A 134 13.39 -13.65 7.58
CA LYS A 134 12.44 -13.21 6.56
C LYS A 134 12.48 -11.70 6.30
N ILE A 135 12.69 -10.89 7.34
CA ILE A 135 12.82 -9.44 7.20
C ILE A 135 14.10 -9.11 6.41
N GLU A 136 15.20 -9.81 6.68
CA GLU A 136 16.45 -9.67 5.93
C GLU A 136 16.25 -10.02 4.45
N ASP A 137 15.62 -11.16 4.17
CA ASP A 137 15.32 -11.63 2.81
C ASP A 137 14.44 -10.63 2.05
N LEU A 138 13.37 -10.14 2.70
CA LEU A 138 12.47 -9.15 2.10
C LEU A 138 13.16 -7.81 1.85
N LYS A 139 14.07 -7.38 2.74
CA LYS A 139 14.87 -6.17 2.51
C LYS A 139 15.80 -6.34 1.31
N GLN A 140 16.42 -7.50 1.17
CA GLN A 140 17.29 -7.81 0.04
C GLN A 140 16.50 -7.86 -1.27
N GLU A 141 15.33 -8.50 -1.29
CA GLU A 141 14.45 -8.52 -2.45
C GLU A 141 13.99 -7.11 -2.82
N LEU A 142 13.62 -6.28 -1.85
CA LEU A 142 13.21 -4.90 -2.08
C LEU A 142 14.36 -4.06 -2.65
N SER A 143 15.58 -4.25 -2.17
CA SER A 143 16.77 -3.61 -2.75
C SER A 143 16.96 -4.03 -4.21
N ASN A 144 16.93 -5.34 -4.49
CA ASN A 144 17.08 -5.87 -5.85
C ASN A 144 16.00 -5.34 -6.80
N GLN A 145 14.75 -5.23 -6.34
CA GLN A 145 13.65 -4.68 -7.15
C GLN A 145 13.82 -3.18 -7.41
N LYS A 146 14.35 -2.42 -6.44
CA LYS A 146 14.68 -1.00 -6.64
C LYS A 146 15.78 -0.83 -7.68
N ASP A 147 16.83 -1.63 -7.61
CA ASP A 147 17.94 -1.57 -8.56
C ASP A 147 17.46 -1.92 -9.98
N LYS A 148 16.66 -2.99 -10.13
CA LYS A 148 16.02 -3.33 -11.41
C LYS A 148 15.12 -2.23 -11.96
N ASN A 149 14.32 -1.59 -11.11
CA ASN A 149 13.48 -0.46 -11.54
C ASN A 149 14.33 0.72 -12.03
N LYS A 150 15.47 0.98 -11.40
CA LYS A 150 16.40 2.02 -11.84
C LYS A 150 17.02 1.68 -13.20
N GLU A 151 17.48 0.44 -13.38
CA GLU A 151 18.01 -0.03 -14.68
C GLU A 151 16.95 0.05 -15.79
N LEU A 152 15.71 -0.34 -15.50
CA LEU A 152 14.60 -0.24 -16.44
C LEU A 152 14.28 1.21 -16.80
N GLN A 153 14.33 2.13 -15.82
CA GLN A 153 14.12 3.55 -16.08
C GLN A 153 15.21 4.12 -16.99
N GLU A 154 16.48 3.81 -16.72
CA GLU A 154 17.61 4.22 -17.56
C GLU A 154 17.49 3.66 -18.99
N LEU A 155 17.05 2.41 -19.14
CA LEU A 155 16.83 1.78 -20.44
C LEU A 155 15.68 2.47 -21.20
N ILE A 156 14.58 2.78 -20.52
CA ILE A 156 13.46 3.53 -21.09
C ILE A 156 13.92 4.91 -21.57
N ASP A 157 14.70 5.62 -20.77
CA ASP A 157 15.21 6.94 -21.12
C ASP A 157 16.14 6.87 -22.35
N GLN A 158 17.01 5.86 -22.43
CA GLN A 158 17.84 5.60 -23.62
C GLN A 158 17.00 5.30 -24.86
N GLN A 159 15.97 4.47 -24.74
CA GLN A 159 15.05 4.18 -25.85
C GLN A 159 14.31 5.44 -26.32
N GLN A 160 13.85 6.27 -25.39
CA GLN A 160 13.21 7.55 -25.70
C GLN A 160 14.19 8.48 -26.45
N MET A 161 15.44 8.59 -26.00
CA MET A 161 16.47 9.38 -26.69
C MET A 161 16.73 8.88 -28.12
N ILE A 162 16.88 7.56 -28.31
CA ILE A 162 17.07 6.96 -29.63
C ILE A 162 15.86 7.27 -30.54
N LEU A 163 14.64 7.09 -30.03
CA LEU A 163 13.42 7.42 -30.76
C LEU A 163 13.36 8.89 -31.16
N PHE A 164 13.69 9.81 -30.23
CA PHE A 164 13.74 11.23 -30.52
C PHE A 164 14.82 11.58 -31.54
N SER A 165 15.98 10.94 -31.48
CA SER A 165 17.04 11.10 -32.48
C SER A 165 16.57 10.64 -33.87
N TRP A 166 15.85 9.52 -33.95
CA TRP A 166 15.31 8.99 -35.19
C TRP A 166 14.23 9.90 -35.77
N PHE A 167 13.33 10.40 -34.92
CA PHE A 167 12.33 11.39 -35.29
C PHE A 167 12.92 12.73 -35.73
N ASN A 168 14.04 13.16 -35.15
CA ASN A 168 14.72 14.37 -35.60
C ASN A 168 15.48 14.14 -36.92
N ALA A 169 16.08 12.96 -37.11
CA ALA A 169 16.77 12.60 -38.34
C ALA A 169 15.82 12.51 -39.54
N SER A 170 14.58 12.03 -39.34
CA SER A 170 13.55 12.03 -40.39
C SER A 170 13.02 13.42 -40.76
N HIS A 171 13.32 14.44 -39.95
CA HIS A 171 12.96 15.83 -40.23
C HIS A 171 14.04 16.60 -41.01
N LYS A 172 15.28 16.11 -41.06
CA LYS A 172 16.36 16.78 -41.80
C LYS A 172 16.15 16.61 -43.30
N SER A 173 16.17 17.71 -44.05
CA SER A 173 15.85 17.77 -45.48
C SER A 173 16.77 16.95 -46.40
N ASP A 174 17.93 16.52 -45.89
CA ASP A 174 18.99 15.87 -46.66
C ASP A 174 18.89 14.33 -46.73
N VAL A 175 18.00 13.72 -45.92
CA VAL A 175 17.74 12.27 -45.94
C VAL A 175 16.23 12.04 -45.96
N PRO A 176 15.64 11.47 -47.04
CA PRO A 176 14.20 11.30 -47.17
C PRO A 176 13.74 10.04 -46.40
N LEU A 177 14.00 10.00 -45.09
CA LEU A 177 13.22 9.16 -44.20
C LEU A 177 11.86 9.84 -44.09
N ILE A 178 10.92 9.34 -44.90
CA ILE A 178 9.53 9.78 -45.09
C ILE A 178 9.05 10.81 -44.06
N ASN A 179 8.55 11.92 -44.59
CA ASN A 179 7.92 13.09 -43.98
C ASN A 179 6.68 12.75 -43.09
N LEU A 180 6.76 11.73 -42.24
CA LEU A 180 5.72 11.28 -41.30
C LEU A 180 5.64 12.17 -40.06
N ILE A 181 6.56 13.13 -39.87
CA ILE A 181 6.67 13.93 -38.64
C ILE A 181 6.80 15.42 -39.00
N THR A 182 5.98 15.88 -39.94
CA THR A 182 5.81 17.31 -40.15
C THR A 182 5.03 17.88 -38.97
N THR A 183 5.75 18.47 -38.02
CA THR A 183 5.24 19.23 -36.87
C THR A 183 4.74 20.63 -37.29
N GLY A 184 4.00 20.69 -38.41
CA GLY A 184 3.19 21.83 -38.84
C GLY A 184 1.70 21.52 -38.74
N LYS A 185 0.81 22.40 -39.25
CA LYS A 185 -0.68 22.35 -39.12
C LYS A 185 -1.39 21.03 -39.51
N SER A 186 -0.67 20.00 -39.94
CA SER A 186 -1.18 18.64 -40.17
C SER A 186 -0.19 17.63 -39.58
N ARG A 187 -0.36 17.32 -38.28
CA ARG A 187 0.35 16.21 -37.63
C ARG A 187 -0.02 14.90 -38.33
N HIS A 188 0.95 14.01 -38.51
CA HIS A 188 0.65 12.71 -39.13
C HIS A 188 -0.01 11.80 -38.09
N PRO A 189 -1.16 11.17 -38.38
CA PRO A 189 -1.91 10.35 -37.43
C PRO A 189 -1.09 9.23 -36.76
N MET A 190 -0.09 8.71 -37.47
CA MET A 190 0.81 7.67 -36.94
C MET A 190 1.68 8.15 -35.76
N VAL A 191 2.08 9.43 -35.76
CA VAL A 191 2.89 10.00 -34.68
C VAL A 191 2.02 10.24 -33.46
N ASP A 192 0.82 10.77 -33.66
CA ASP A 192 -0.15 10.97 -32.56
C ASP A 192 -0.54 9.62 -31.94
N LEU A 193 -0.83 8.60 -32.75
CA LEU A 193 -1.08 7.24 -32.28
C LEU A 193 0.12 6.66 -31.52
N PHE A 194 1.35 6.94 -31.95
CA PHE A 194 2.55 6.50 -31.25
C PHE A 194 2.70 7.17 -29.88
N PHE A 195 2.56 8.49 -29.79
CA PHE A 195 2.65 9.19 -28.49
C PHE A 195 1.49 8.83 -27.56
N GLU A 196 0.31 8.54 -28.10
CA GLU A 196 -0.85 8.04 -27.35
C GLU A 196 -0.65 6.63 -26.80
N THR A 197 0.14 5.78 -27.47
CA THR A 197 0.35 4.38 -27.08
C THR A 197 1.65 4.14 -26.32
N ALA A 198 2.71 4.92 -26.59
CA ALA A 198 4.02 4.74 -25.99
C ALA A 198 4.18 5.45 -24.64
N PHE A 199 3.34 6.46 -24.35
CA PHE A 199 3.40 7.23 -23.11
C PHE A 199 2.06 7.19 -22.37
N SER A 200 2.10 7.04 -21.04
CA SER A 200 0.89 7.11 -20.21
C SER A 200 0.24 8.50 -20.25
N ASN A 201 1.04 9.54 -20.45
CA ASN A 201 0.59 10.90 -20.73
C ASN A 201 1.23 11.37 -22.04
N PRO A 202 0.45 11.48 -23.14
CA PRO A 202 0.99 11.86 -24.44
C PRO A 202 1.62 13.26 -24.44
N MET A 203 1.08 14.20 -23.65
CA MET A 203 1.59 15.57 -23.55
C MET A 203 3.01 15.62 -22.97
N GLU A 204 3.33 14.75 -22.02
CA GLU A 204 4.67 14.66 -21.43
C GLU A 204 5.70 14.19 -22.48
N GLY A 205 5.32 13.27 -23.36
CA GLY A 205 6.17 12.82 -24.46
C GLY A 205 6.49 13.94 -25.45
N TYR A 206 5.51 14.80 -25.77
CA TYR A 206 5.72 15.97 -26.63
C TYR A 206 6.61 17.02 -25.97
N GLU A 207 6.42 17.30 -24.68
CA GLU A 207 7.26 18.25 -23.93
C GLU A 207 8.73 17.80 -23.93
N LYS A 208 9.00 16.53 -23.62
CA LYS A 208 10.36 15.95 -23.67
C LYS A 208 10.97 15.96 -25.07
N PHE A 209 10.17 15.73 -26.11
CA PHE A 209 10.64 15.80 -27.50
C PHE A 209 11.04 17.22 -27.90
N GLU A 210 10.25 18.22 -27.52
CA GLU A 210 10.57 19.63 -27.77
C GLU A 210 11.80 20.10 -26.99
N GLU A 211 11.98 19.66 -25.74
CA GLU A 211 13.20 19.88 -24.96
C GLU A 211 14.43 19.28 -25.64
N TYR A 212 14.34 18.03 -26.11
CA TYR A 212 15.40 17.37 -26.86
C TYR A 212 15.78 18.14 -28.15
N ARG A 213 14.79 18.69 -28.87
CA ARG A 213 15.05 19.53 -30.07
C ARG A 213 15.72 20.85 -29.71
N LYS A 214 15.30 21.51 -28.62
CA LYS A 214 15.90 22.76 -28.16
C LYS A 214 17.37 22.57 -27.77
N ASN A 215 17.68 21.47 -27.09
CA ASN A 215 19.04 21.16 -26.67
C ASN A 215 19.95 20.87 -27.88
N ASN A 216 19.48 20.10 -28.88
CA ASN A 216 20.27 19.81 -30.08
C ASN A 216 20.41 20.98 -31.06
N LYS A 217 19.50 21.98 -31.03
CA LYS A 217 19.65 23.20 -31.83
C LYS A 217 20.76 24.13 -31.32
N HIS A 218 21.19 23.98 -30.06
CA HIS A 218 22.31 24.73 -29.52
C HIS A 218 23.66 24.22 -30.09
N ASP A 219 23.80 22.91 -30.27
CA ASP A 219 25.02 22.31 -30.85
C ASP A 219 25.19 22.60 -32.35
N GLU A 220 24.10 22.74 -33.11
CA GLU A 220 24.17 23.07 -34.55
C GLU A 220 24.57 24.54 -34.84
N ASN A 221 24.56 25.42 -33.84
CA ASN A 221 24.88 26.85 -34.01
C ASN A 221 26.34 27.22 -33.68
N GLU A 222 27.09 26.39 -32.95
CA GLU A 222 28.52 26.66 -32.69
C GLU A 222 29.45 26.12 -33.79
N ASP A 223 29.08 25.06 -34.51
CA ASP A 223 29.92 24.47 -35.56
C ASP A 223 29.78 25.12 -36.96
N ASN A 224 28.83 26.04 -37.14
CA ASN A 224 28.50 26.60 -38.46
C ASN A 224 29.35 27.80 -38.92
N LYS A 225 30.51 28.05 -38.30
CA LYS A 225 31.46 29.08 -38.79
C LYS A 225 32.69 28.55 -39.53
N ASN A 226 32.97 27.24 -39.57
CA ASN A 226 34.21 26.75 -40.19
C ASN A 226 34.11 25.53 -41.14
N ASN A 227 32.94 25.00 -41.47
CA ASN A 227 32.84 23.90 -42.44
C ASN A 227 32.46 24.39 -43.85
N VAL A 228 33.43 24.96 -44.56
CA VAL A 228 33.43 24.93 -46.03
C VAL A 228 33.65 23.48 -46.44
N VAL A 229 32.57 22.79 -46.81
CA VAL A 229 32.63 21.45 -47.40
C VAL A 229 33.32 21.58 -48.76
N ILE A 230 34.62 21.24 -48.80
CA ILE A 230 35.32 21.01 -50.07
C ILE A 230 34.72 19.72 -50.65
N PRO A 231 34.17 19.73 -51.88
CA PRO A 231 33.61 18.53 -52.49
C PRO A 231 34.71 17.47 -52.64
N ILE A 232 34.51 16.32 -51.97
CA ILE A 232 35.37 15.15 -52.08
C ILE A 232 35.37 14.70 -53.55
N LYS A 233 36.54 14.77 -54.18
CA LYS A 233 36.78 14.36 -55.56
C LYS A 233 36.50 12.85 -55.74
N LYS A 234 35.65 12.55 -56.74
CA LYS A 234 35.38 11.28 -57.43
C LYS A 234 34.92 10.09 -56.55
N SER A 235 33.69 9.64 -56.81
CA SER A 235 33.09 8.48 -56.14
C SER A 235 33.81 7.19 -56.55
N ARG A 236 33.96 6.26 -55.59
CA ARG A 236 34.46 4.89 -55.80
C ARG A 236 33.72 4.14 -56.91
N LEU A 237 32.48 4.53 -57.22
CA LEU A 237 31.67 3.98 -58.31
C LEU A 237 32.22 4.35 -59.69
N GLN A 238 32.74 5.57 -59.89
CA GLN A 238 33.38 5.97 -61.16
C GLN A 238 34.69 5.22 -61.41
N ALA A 239 35.47 4.95 -60.37
CA ALA A 239 36.72 4.18 -60.47
C ALA A 239 36.48 2.69 -60.78
N ILE A 240 35.29 2.16 -60.47
CA ILE A 240 34.90 0.78 -60.80
C ILE A 240 34.40 0.72 -62.24
N THR A 241 33.62 1.70 -62.70
CA THR A 241 33.14 1.75 -64.09
C THR A 241 34.26 1.99 -65.10
N GLU A 242 35.29 2.79 -64.77
CA GLU A 242 36.47 2.97 -65.64
C GLU A 242 37.30 1.66 -65.76
N LYS A 243 37.38 0.85 -64.71
CA LYS A 243 38.08 -0.46 -64.76
C LYS A 243 37.37 -1.55 -65.55
N PHE A 244 36.07 -1.39 -65.82
CA PHE A 244 35.28 -2.36 -66.61
C PHE A 244 35.16 -1.99 -68.08
N ASN A 245 35.46 -0.75 -68.46
CA ASN A 245 35.41 -0.30 -69.86
C ASN A 245 36.76 -0.44 -70.61
N ASP A 246 37.85 -0.81 -69.92
CA ASP A 246 39.18 -1.03 -70.52
C ASP A 246 39.52 -2.52 -70.70
N LYS A 247 38.54 -3.38 -71.04
CA LYS A 247 38.78 -4.75 -71.52
C LYS A 247 38.06 -5.03 -72.83
#